data_AF-A0A2R4FIF3-F1
#
_entry.id   AF-A0A2R4FIF3-F1
#
_cell.length_a   1.000
_cell.length_b   1.000
_cell.length_c   1.000
_cell.angle_alpha   90.00
_cell.angle_beta   90.00
_cell.angle_gamma   90.00
#
_symmetry.space_group_name_H-M   'P 1'
#
loop_
_entity.id
_entity.type
_entity.pdbx_description
1 polymer ?
#
loop_
_entity_poly.entity_id
_entity_poly.type
_entity_poly.pdbx_seq_one_letter_code
_entity_poly.pdbx_strand_id
1 'polypeptide(L)'
;MSRLTNGQKRQQELEALELSNAGHSIDVIADRLQVSRATAARRVRDALGSIPAHEADTLRRQSETRINGWMRRCNTLLESPELSIQDTVRTLSLLATLERDRVQLYGLRLPSAIVVQHEMSGGQA
;
A
#
# COMPACT_ATOMS: atom_id res chain seq x y z
N MET A 1 12.72 30.16 11.96
CA MET A 1 12.42 28.72 11.78
C MET A 1 13.34 27.91 12.68
N SER A 2 12.83 27.35 13.77
CA SER A 2 13.64 26.56 14.70
C SER A 2 14.04 25.23 14.06
N ARG A 3 15.34 24.91 14.01
CA ARG A 3 15.81 23.61 13.50
C ARG A 3 15.42 22.53 14.51
N LEU A 4 14.61 21.56 14.07
CA LEU A 4 14.31 20.35 14.86
C LEU A 4 15.61 19.68 15.30
N THR A 5 15.69 19.28 16.56
CA THR A 5 16.83 18.48 17.05
C THR A 5 16.76 17.07 16.47
N ASN A 6 17.90 16.39 16.38
CA ASN A 6 17.94 15.01 15.88
C ASN A 6 17.04 14.06 16.68
N GLY A 7 16.88 14.29 17.99
CA GLY A 7 15.97 13.53 18.85
C GLY A 7 14.49 13.75 18.50
N GLN A 8 14.08 14.99 18.26
CA GLN A 8 12.69 15.31 17.84
C GLN A 8 12.38 14.75 16.45
N LYS A 9 13.35 14.78 15.54
CA LYS A 9 13.24 14.15 14.22
C LYS A 9 13.00 12.64 14.34
N ARG A 10 13.80 11.94 15.16
CA ARG A 10 13.66 10.49 15.40
C ARG A 10 12.31 10.14 16.02
N GLN A 11 11.82 10.96 16.96
CA GLN A 11 10.50 10.76 17.58
C GLN A 11 9.37 10.88 16.55
N GLN A 12 9.42 11.90 15.69
CA GLN A 12 8.44 12.04 14.60
C GLN A 12 8.49 10.90 13.58
N GLU A 13 9.66 10.30 13.36
CA GLU A 13 9.82 9.13 12.48
C GLU A 13 9.14 7.89 13.06
N LEU A 14 9.34 7.63 14.35
CA LEU A 14 8.66 6.53 15.06
C LEU A 14 7.14 6.71 15.09
N GLU A 15 6.68 7.91 15.42
CA GLU A 15 5.26 8.22 15.50
C GLU A 15 4.58 8.15 14.11
N ALA A 16 5.27 8.60 13.05
CA ALA A 16 4.81 8.41 11.68
C ALA A 16 4.68 6.93 11.28
N LEU A 17 5.65 6.10 11.70
CA LEU A 17 5.65 4.67 11.44
C LEU A 17 4.52 3.95 12.19
N GLU A 18 4.27 4.29 13.45
CA GLU A 18 3.16 3.74 14.24
C GLU A 18 1.80 4.05 13.61
N LEU A 19 1.58 5.30 13.19
CA LEU A 19 0.35 5.70 12.51
C LEU A 19 0.18 5.00 11.16
N SER A 20 1.27 4.83 10.41
CA SER A 20 1.26 4.07 9.15
C SER A 20 0.93 2.60 9.39
N ASN A 21 1.48 1.98 10.43
CA ASN A 21 1.18 0.59 10.80
C ASN A 21 -0.28 0.41 11.24
N ALA A 22 -0.88 1.44 11.86
CA ALA A 22 -2.30 1.50 12.19
C ALA A 22 -3.22 1.73 10.97
N GLY A 23 -2.66 1.92 9.76
CA GLY A 23 -3.42 2.07 8.52
C GLY A 23 -3.88 3.51 8.23
N HIS A 24 -3.34 4.52 8.91
CA HIS A 24 -3.64 5.91 8.60
C HIS A 24 -2.98 6.34 7.28
N SER A 25 -3.66 7.20 6.52
CA SER A 25 -3.10 7.78 5.29
C SER A 25 -2.00 8.79 5.59
N ILE A 26 -1.14 9.07 4.61
CA ILE A 26 -0.08 10.09 4.74
C ILE A 26 -0.66 11.48 5.08
N ASP A 27 -1.86 11.80 4.59
CA ASP A 27 -2.52 13.07 4.88
C ASP A 27 -2.92 13.15 6.36
N VAL A 28 -3.51 12.08 6.90
CA VAL A 28 -3.82 11.99 8.34
C VAL A 28 -2.56 12.06 9.20
N ILE A 29 -1.46 11.44 8.76
CA ILE A 29 -0.17 11.47 9.45
C ILE A 29 0.42 12.89 9.42
N ALA A 30 0.33 13.59 8.29
CA ALA A 30 0.80 14.97 8.13
C ALA A 30 0.06 15.92 9.07
N ASP A 31 -1.27 15.78 9.17
CA ASP A 31 -2.10 16.57 10.07
C ASP A 31 -1.76 16.30 11.53
N ARG A 32 -1.62 15.03 11.93
CA ARG A 32 -1.26 14.65 13.31
C ARG A 32 0.12 15.15 13.74
N LEU A 33 1.10 15.08 12.82
CA LEU A 33 2.46 15.52 13.10
C LEU A 33 2.67 17.03 12.86
N GLN A 34 1.63 17.74 12.39
CA GLN A 34 1.69 19.15 12.00
C GLN A 34 2.82 19.47 11.02
N VAL A 35 2.97 18.61 10.00
CA VAL A 35 3.98 18.77 8.94
C VAL A 35 3.35 18.71 7.57
N SER A 36 4.10 19.10 6.53
CA SER A 36 3.64 18.90 5.16
C SER A 36 3.52 17.40 4.82
N ARG A 37 2.59 17.07 3.93
CA ARG A 37 2.43 15.73 3.33
C ARG A 37 3.75 15.12 2.85
N ALA A 38 4.57 15.93 2.16
CA ALA A 38 5.88 15.50 1.68
C ALA A 38 6.85 15.15 2.83
N THR A 39 6.78 15.90 3.94
CA THR A 39 7.59 15.62 5.12
C THR A 39 7.11 14.36 5.84
N ALA A 40 5.79 14.18 6.01
CA ALA A 40 5.21 12.97 6.58
C ALA A 40 5.62 11.72 5.78
N ALA A 41 5.48 11.75 4.45
CA ALA A 41 5.92 10.66 3.58
C ALA A 41 7.42 10.34 3.73
N ARG A 42 8.26 11.38 3.85
CA ARG A 42 9.70 11.20 4.09
C ARG A 42 9.96 10.57 5.46
N ARG A 43 9.28 11.02 6.52
CA ARG A 43 9.42 10.48 7.88
C ARG A 43 9.07 9.00 7.95
N VAL A 44 7.96 8.59 7.34
CA VAL A 44 7.57 7.17 7.24
C VAL A 44 8.66 6.37 6.51
N ARG A 45 9.19 6.89 5.40
CA ARG A 45 10.24 6.22 4.62
C ARG A 45 11.55 6.10 5.38
N ASP A 46 11.99 7.17 6.03
CA ASP A 46 13.22 7.20 6.83
C ASP A 46 13.10 6.23 8.02
N ALA A 47 11.92 6.19 8.67
CA ALA A 47 11.62 5.27 9.75
C ALA A 47 11.68 3.81 9.28
N LEU A 48 11.02 3.47 8.18
CA LEU A 48 11.05 2.13 7.56
C LEU A 48 12.48 1.72 7.18
N GLY A 49 13.29 2.64 6.66
CA GLY A 49 14.69 2.39 6.32
C GLY A 49 15.60 2.17 7.53
N SER A 50 15.16 2.55 8.74
CA SER A 50 15.91 2.38 9.98
C SER A 50 15.60 1.08 10.74
N ILE A 51 14.64 0.30 10.23
CA ILE A 51 14.21 -0.96 10.83
C ILE A 51 15.31 -2.01 10.66
N PRO A 52 15.74 -2.70 11.74
CA PRO A 52 16.67 -3.82 11.65
C PRO A 52 16.20 -4.89 10.65
N ALA A 53 17.12 -5.53 9.92
CA ALA A 53 16.78 -6.48 8.85
C ALA A 53 15.84 -7.63 9.29
N HIS A 54 15.91 -8.06 10.56
CA HIS A 54 15.04 -9.09 11.11
C HIS A 54 13.59 -8.61 11.32
N GLU A 55 13.41 -7.37 11.74
CA GLU A 55 12.10 -6.72 11.85
C GLU A 55 11.55 -6.41 10.45
N ALA A 56 12.41 -6.04 9.50
CA ALA A 56 12.02 -5.83 8.10
C ALA A 56 11.47 -7.12 7.45
N ASP A 57 12.09 -8.28 7.69
CA ASP A 57 11.56 -9.57 7.21
C ASP A 57 10.22 -9.92 7.88
N THR A 58 10.07 -9.59 9.16
CA THR A 58 8.80 -9.77 9.89
C THR A 58 7.68 -8.92 9.29
N LEU A 59 7.94 -7.64 9.01
CA LEU A 59 6.99 -6.73 8.35
C LEU A 59 6.66 -7.17 6.92
N ARG A 60 7.66 -7.72 6.20
CA ARG A 60 7.46 -8.31 4.88
C ARG A 60 6.48 -9.49 4.96
N ARG A 61 6.72 -10.46 5.85
CA ARG A 61 5.84 -11.63 6.04
C ARG A 61 4.43 -11.24 6.50
N GLN A 62 4.30 -10.25 7.37
CA GLN A 62 2.98 -9.74 7.80
C GLN A 62 2.23 -9.09 6.63
N SER A 63 2.92 -8.31 5.80
CA SER A 63 2.33 -7.68 4.62
C SER A 63 1.95 -8.71 3.56
N GLU A 64 2.80 -9.71 3.32
CA GLU A 64 2.51 -10.86 2.47
C GLU A 64 1.27 -11.62 2.94
N THR A 65 1.16 -11.89 4.24
CA THR A 65 0.00 -12.57 4.83
C THR A 65 -1.29 -11.78 4.61
N ARG A 66 -1.25 -10.45 4.80
CA ARG A 66 -2.41 -9.57 4.56
C ARG A 66 -2.81 -9.55 3.09
N ILE A 67 -1.85 -9.40 2.17
CA ILE A 67 -2.10 -9.41 0.73
C ILE A 67 -2.73 -10.75 0.31
N ASN A 68 -2.15 -11.88 0.72
CA ASN A 68 -2.69 -13.22 0.43
C ASN A 68 -4.09 -13.43 1.03
N GLY A 69 -4.35 -12.84 2.20
CA GLY A 69 -5.69 -12.83 2.81
C GLY A 69 -6.72 -12.12 1.94
N TRP A 70 -6.39 -10.93 1.43
CA TRP A 70 -7.27 -10.17 0.55
C TRP A 70 -7.47 -10.83 -0.82
N MET A 71 -6.41 -11.39 -1.41
CA MET A 71 -6.51 -12.12 -2.68
C MET A 71 -7.45 -13.32 -2.57
N ARG A 72 -7.38 -14.09 -1.48
CA ARG A 72 -8.32 -15.20 -1.23
C ARG A 72 -9.77 -14.71 -1.17
N ARG A 73 -10.04 -13.61 -0.46
CA ARG A 73 -11.38 -13.01 -0.39
C ARG A 73 -11.88 -12.55 -1.76
N CYS A 74 -11.01 -11.95 -2.58
CA CYS A 74 -11.36 -11.55 -3.94
C CYS A 74 -11.72 -12.77 -4.80
N ASN A 75 -10.94 -13.85 -4.73
CA ASN A 75 -11.25 -15.09 -5.45
C ASN A 75 -12.59 -15.69 -5.02
N THR A 76 -12.86 -15.74 -3.71
CA THR A 76 -14.17 -16.19 -3.20
C THR A 76 -15.33 -15.32 -3.68
N LEU A 77 -15.14 -14.00 -3.78
CA LEU A 77 -16.17 -13.12 -4.35
C LEU A 77 -16.40 -13.40 -5.84
N LEU A 78 -15.34 -13.64 -6.61
CA LEU A 78 -15.43 -13.95 -8.05
C LEU A 78 -16.08 -15.31 -8.33
N GLU A 79 -16.04 -16.23 -7.37
CA GLU A 79 -16.75 -17.51 -7.45
C GLU A 79 -18.27 -17.37 -7.19
N SER A 80 -18.73 -16.21 -6.70
CA SER A 80 -20.15 -15.97 -6.43
C SER A 80 -20.96 -15.82 -7.73
N PRO A 81 -21.98 -16.67 -7.98
CA PRO A 81 -22.80 -16.59 -9.17
C PRO A 81 -23.72 -15.36 -9.20
N GLU A 82 -23.87 -14.67 -8.07
CA GLU A 82 -24.71 -13.47 -7.92
C GLU A 82 -23.92 -12.17 -8.15
N LEU A 83 -22.61 -12.26 -8.43
CA LEU A 83 -21.77 -11.08 -8.57
C LEU A 83 -22.12 -10.32 -9.85
N SER A 84 -22.46 -9.03 -9.71
CA SER A 84 -22.74 -8.17 -10.86
C SER A 84 -21.50 -8.02 -11.74
N ILE A 85 -21.68 -7.72 -13.03
CA ILE A 85 -20.55 -7.43 -13.94
C ILE A 85 -19.70 -6.27 -13.41
N GLN A 86 -20.35 -5.23 -12.86
CA GLN A 86 -19.65 -4.07 -12.31
C GLN A 86 -18.78 -4.44 -11.10
N ASP A 87 -19.32 -5.26 -10.18
CA ASP A 87 -18.57 -5.71 -9.00
C ASP A 87 -17.50 -6.73 -9.37
N THR A 88 -17.72 -7.51 -10.43
CA THR A 88 -16.71 -8.39 -11.03
C THR A 88 -15.50 -7.57 -11.51
N VAL A 89 -15.71 -6.51 -12.30
CA VAL A 89 -14.64 -5.64 -12.80
C VAL A 89 -13.89 -4.95 -11.65
N ARG A 90 -14.61 -4.47 -10.63
CA ARG A 90 -14.00 -3.88 -9.42
C ARG A 90 -13.14 -4.89 -8.68
N THR A 91 -13.63 -6.11 -8.50
CA THR A 91 -12.91 -7.18 -7.80
C THR A 91 -11.66 -7.61 -8.56
N LEU A 92 -11.73 -7.73 -9.89
CA LEU A 92 -10.56 -8.02 -10.73
C LEU A 92 -9.52 -6.89 -10.69
N SER A 93 -9.97 -5.64 -10.68
CA SER A 93 -9.08 -4.46 -10.59
C SER A 93 -8.36 -4.40 -9.23
N LEU A 94 -9.05 -4.75 -8.14
CA LEU A 94 -8.45 -4.91 -6.82
C LEU A 94 -7.44 -6.06 -6.81
N LEU A 95 -7.78 -7.21 -7.38
CA LEU A 95 -6.88 -8.36 -7.47
C LEU A 95 -5.59 -8.03 -8.23
N ALA A 96 -5.69 -7.31 -9.36
CA ALA A 96 -4.53 -6.84 -10.11
C ALA A 96 -3.65 -5.87 -9.31
N THR A 97 -4.25 -5.05 -8.45
CA THR A 97 -3.52 -4.14 -7.56
C THR A 97 -2.78 -4.91 -6.47
N LEU A 98 -3.44 -5.88 -5.84
CA LEU A 98 -2.83 -6.76 -4.83
C LEU A 98 -1.66 -7.58 -5.40
N GLU A 99 -1.78 -8.06 -6.64
CA GLU A 99 -0.68 -8.74 -7.35
C GLU A 99 0.52 -7.81 -7.58
N ARG A 100 0.25 -6.55 -7.97
CA ARG A 100 1.30 -5.53 -8.10
C ARG A 100 2.03 -5.29 -6.77
N ASP A 101 1.27 -5.12 -5.69
CA ASP A 101 1.82 -4.87 -4.37
C ASP A 101 2.63 -6.08 -3.86
N ARG A 102 2.17 -7.30 -4.14
CA ARG A 102 2.90 -8.54 -3.82
C ARG A 102 4.23 -8.62 -4.55
N VAL A 103 4.27 -8.27 -5.84
CA VAL A 103 5.52 -8.29 -6.62
C VAL A 103 6.49 -7.21 -6.14
N GLN A 104 5.98 -6.02 -5.80
CA GLN A 104 6.80 -4.96 -5.19
C GLN A 104 7.39 -5.38 -3.85
N LEU A 105 6.66 -6.18 -3.06
CA LEU A 105 7.13 -6.72 -1.79
C LEU A 105 8.38 -7.60 -1.93
N TYR A 106 8.56 -8.27 -3.08
CA TYR A 106 9.75 -9.06 -3.39
C TYR A 106 10.84 -8.24 -4.11
N GLY A 107 10.69 -6.92 -4.24
CA GLY A 107 11.63 -6.05 -4.94
C GLY A 107 11.57 -6.19 -6.47
N LEU A 108 10.52 -6.84 -6.99
CA LEU A 108 10.29 -7.02 -8.42
C LEU A 108 9.32 -5.95 -8.93
N ARG A 109 9.34 -5.67 -10.23
CA ARG A 109 8.33 -4.80 -10.89
C ARG A 109 7.50 -5.64 -11.85
N LEU A 110 6.18 -5.61 -11.70
CA LEU A 110 5.26 -6.12 -12.72
C LEU A 110 5.25 -5.16 -13.91
N PRO A 111 5.40 -5.64 -15.16
CA PRO A 111 5.20 -4.82 -16.34
C PRO A 111 3.80 -4.19 -16.30
N SER A 112 3.72 -2.88 -16.54
CA SER A 112 2.46 -2.12 -16.61
C SER A 112 1.49 -2.63 -17.69
N ALA A 113 1.95 -3.51 -18.58
CA ALA A 113 1.19 -4.11 -19.68
C ALA A 113 0.12 -5.15 -19.24
N ILE A 114 0.10 -5.60 -17.98
CA ILE A 114 -0.94 -6.51 -17.45
C ILE A 114 -2.06 -5.70 -16.75
N VAL A 115 -2.14 -4.39 -16.99
CA VAL A 115 -3.36 -3.64 -16.76
C VAL A 115 -4.21 -3.80 -18.02
N VAL A 116 -4.94 -4.91 -18.05
CA VAL A 116 -6.21 -5.10 -18.76
C VAL A 116 -6.48 -4.03 -19.83
N GLN A 117 -6.05 -4.30 -21.06
CA GLN A 117 -6.65 -3.73 -22.26
C GLN A 117 -8.10 -4.24 -22.37
N HIS A 118 -9.01 -3.80 -21.49
CA HIS A 118 -10.46 -3.94 -21.71
C HIS A 118 -11.18 -2.60 -21.84
N GLU A 119 -10.46 -1.50 -22.03
CA GLU A 119 -11.07 -0.20 -22.37
C GLU A 119 -11.06 0.15 -23.87
N MET A 120 -10.78 -0.80 -24.79
CA MET A 120 -10.89 -0.53 -26.24
C MET A 120 -11.56 -1.65 -27.04
N SER A 121 -12.73 -2.09 -26.62
CA SER A 121 -13.66 -2.82 -27.50
C SER A 121 -15.09 -2.40 -27.17
N GLY A 122 -15.37 -1.11 -27.37
CA GLY A 122 -16.67 -0.51 -27.13
C GLY A 122 -16.81 0.81 -27.88
N GLY A 123 -17.14 0.72 -29.17
CA GLY A 123 -17.33 1.84 -30.10
C GLY A 123 -16.12 1.99 -31.03
N GLN A 124 -16.23 1.79 -32.34
CA GLN A 124 -17.26 2.30 -33.24
C GLN A 124 -17.58 1.31 -34.37
N ALA A 125 -18.76 1.53 -34.95
CA ALA A 125 -19.34 0.89 -36.11
C ALA A 125 -18.45 0.89 -37.36
#